data_AF-A0A3P9II65-F1
#
_entry.id   AF-A0A3P9II65-F1
#
_cell.length_a   1.000
_cell.length_b   1.000
_cell.length_c   1.000
_cell.angle_alpha   90.00
_cell.angle_beta   90.00
_cell.angle_gamma   90.00
#
_symmetry.space_group_name_H-M   'P 1'
#
loop_
_entity.id
_entity.type
_entity.pdbx_description
1 polymer ?
#
loop_
_entity_poly.entity_id
_entity_poly.type
_entity_poly.pdbx_seq_one_letter_code
_entity_poly.pdbx_strand_id
1 'polypeptide(L)'
;MSQFDSERVIQNIVSELVQECTRRRHVLTETLVAFMVKAVMLDPTNGFDVDRKLTEPEMEKLKELCLEKLLAPFSPSRDSINMQLYFLMNYTSQRDFLKEIHVGLDSRLSLLSRQITDSRVETSRASEAVYSRILTYILLQSSMGSPTDADSKQEAEAALQRIFPQSELRSFMMLPKKKKEEQLRKLATISTGIRLFNKGNQNREGEFDVRELIPTVLKDALSSARETIRKELSETQTLAWKFTAVLEKQTQCNSQSRLRKDAVILLQQALYNVRTHEGFLKILLTDACACEKVVELLQADLLSQLKILGETLKPSGAAPAARVISSFKALSSTWSRLLDEAELLNFLHKITVNLHPFMASQAEAFSETELDGLQEAAEVKSDEQRLAESSGEQIDPAQAESREWLVPEAASNCSELPLQYNGFCGYTLVNSDGLLLPGNPHIGVLKHEGKLYAFSSKEAALNFASSPDAFAAEVVEKAKRSPELVHLLNLHQQLSWISPFSEVKREEVLLTKTFKCDSGTQTDTHPTETNIDKSYEWNEWELRRKALKLVNLRTKATHSCQTDKSHMRRENVTQTWLQKDAACQSKKDSGSSAATPHIYLAGLTGQREAQVVKVNLSKPPYEE
;
A
#
# COMPACT_ATOMS: atom_id res chain seq x y z
N MET A 1 -18.59 -20.91 -27.59
CA MET A 1 -17.83 -20.07 -28.55
C MET A 1 -16.53 -19.65 -27.90
N SER A 2 -15.49 -19.32 -28.68
CA SER A 2 -14.30 -18.73 -28.09
C SER A 2 -14.63 -17.31 -27.61
N GLN A 3 -14.23 -16.97 -26.38
CA GLN A 3 -14.32 -15.62 -25.80
C GLN A 3 -13.78 -14.53 -26.75
N PHE A 4 -12.80 -14.91 -27.56
CA PHE A 4 -12.14 -14.12 -28.60
C PHE A 4 -13.07 -13.55 -29.68
N ASP A 5 -14.13 -14.27 -30.08
CA ASP A 5 -15.03 -13.78 -31.13
C ASP A 5 -15.91 -12.64 -30.62
N SER A 6 -16.36 -12.73 -29.36
CA SER A 6 -17.15 -11.69 -28.71
C SER A 6 -16.33 -10.42 -28.42
N GLU A 7 -15.07 -10.57 -28.01
CA GLU A 7 -14.16 -9.44 -27.79
C GLU A 7 -13.86 -8.66 -29.07
N ARG A 8 -13.68 -9.35 -30.20
CA ARG A 8 -13.49 -8.69 -31.51
C ARG A 8 -14.70 -7.87 -31.95
N VAL A 9 -15.91 -8.36 -31.72
CA VAL A 9 -17.13 -7.60 -32.04
C VAL A 9 -17.19 -6.32 -31.20
N ILE A 10 -16.89 -6.40 -29.90
CA ILE A 10 -16.86 -5.23 -29.02
C ILE A 10 -15.78 -4.23 -29.46
N GLN A 11 -14.58 -4.69 -29.82
CA GLN A 11 -13.50 -3.81 -30.33
C GLN A 11 -13.90 -3.07 -31.61
N ASN A 12 -14.62 -3.73 -32.52
CA ASN A 12 -15.14 -3.08 -33.73
C ASN A 12 -16.17 -2.00 -33.38
N ILE A 13 -17.11 -2.29 -32.47
CA ILE A 13 -18.10 -1.32 -31.99
C ILE A 13 -17.41 -0.11 -31.35
N VAL A 14 -16.40 -0.34 -30.51
CA VAL A 14 -15.63 0.73 -29.88
C VAL A 14 -14.94 1.60 -30.92
N SER A 15 -14.29 0.99 -31.92
CA SER A 15 -13.62 1.73 -33.00
C SER A 15 -14.58 2.59 -33.81
N GLU A 16 -15.76 2.07 -34.14
CA GLU A 16 -16.81 2.82 -34.84
C GLU A 16 -17.35 3.99 -34.01
N LEU A 17 -17.60 3.78 -32.71
CA LEU A 17 -18.07 4.82 -31.80
C LEU A 17 -17.04 5.94 -31.63
N VAL A 18 -15.75 5.61 -31.51
CA VAL A 18 -14.67 6.61 -31.43
C VAL A 18 -14.64 7.47 -32.70
N GLN A 19 -14.77 6.86 -33.88
CA GLN A 19 -14.82 7.59 -35.15
C GLN A 19 -16.05 8.50 -35.23
N GLU A 20 -17.23 8.01 -34.81
CA GLU A 20 -18.48 8.78 -34.84
C GLU A 20 -18.47 9.95 -33.84
N CYS A 21 -17.96 9.76 -32.62
CA CYS A 21 -17.75 10.85 -31.66
C CYS A 21 -16.78 11.90 -32.21
N THR A 22 -15.68 11.46 -32.85
CA THR A 22 -14.69 12.36 -33.45
C THR A 22 -15.30 13.17 -34.59
N ARG A 23 -16.15 12.55 -35.43
CA ARG A 23 -16.91 13.24 -36.50
C ARG A 23 -17.82 14.33 -35.94
N ARG A 24 -18.35 14.13 -34.74
CA ARG A 24 -19.16 15.11 -33.99
C ARG A 24 -18.34 16.10 -33.16
N ARG A 25 -17.02 16.15 -33.34
CA ARG A 25 -16.06 17.05 -32.65
C ARG A 25 -15.86 16.76 -31.16
N HIS A 26 -16.16 15.55 -30.70
CA HIS A 26 -15.81 15.07 -29.37
C HIS A 26 -14.63 14.10 -29.45
N VAL A 27 -13.49 14.49 -28.88
CA VAL A 27 -12.30 13.62 -28.80
C VAL A 27 -12.37 12.85 -27.50
N LEU A 28 -12.72 11.57 -27.59
CA LEU A 28 -12.84 10.65 -26.46
C LEU A 28 -11.78 9.57 -26.54
N THR A 29 -11.32 9.07 -25.38
CA THR A 29 -10.35 7.98 -25.33
C THR A 29 -11.03 6.64 -25.64
N GLU A 30 -10.30 5.74 -26.31
CA GLU A 30 -10.79 4.38 -26.59
C GLU A 30 -11.19 3.65 -25.30
N THR A 31 -10.43 3.84 -24.22
CA THR A 31 -10.71 3.28 -22.89
C THR A 31 -12.06 3.73 -22.33
N LEU A 32 -12.42 5.01 -22.48
CA LEU A 32 -13.73 5.53 -22.04
C LEU A 32 -14.86 4.87 -22.83
N VAL A 33 -14.71 4.81 -24.16
CA VAL A 33 -15.73 4.23 -25.04
C VAL A 33 -15.90 2.74 -24.74
N ALA A 34 -14.80 2.00 -24.57
CA ALA A 34 -14.82 0.59 -24.19
C ALA A 34 -15.52 0.36 -22.84
N PHE A 35 -15.22 1.20 -21.83
CA PHE A 35 -15.89 1.13 -20.54
C PHE A 35 -17.39 1.42 -20.68
N MET A 36 -17.77 2.44 -21.45
CA MET A 36 -19.18 2.81 -21.65
C MET A 36 -19.96 1.70 -22.38
N VAL A 37 -19.38 1.10 -23.42
CA VAL A 37 -20.00 -0.04 -24.13
C VAL A 37 -20.28 -1.18 -23.17
N LYS A 38 -19.29 -1.54 -22.32
CA LYS A 38 -19.50 -2.54 -21.28
C LYS A 38 -20.61 -2.10 -20.32
N ALA A 39 -20.53 -0.91 -19.73
CA ALA A 39 -21.54 -0.42 -18.78
C ALA A 39 -22.97 -0.48 -19.35
N VAL A 40 -23.18 -0.07 -20.60
CA VAL A 40 -24.49 -0.12 -21.28
C VAL A 40 -24.96 -1.56 -21.49
N MET A 41 -24.07 -2.49 -21.84
CA MET A 41 -24.41 -3.91 -21.97
C MET A 41 -24.86 -4.53 -20.64
N LEU A 42 -24.39 -4.01 -19.51
CA LEU A 42 -24.61 -4.63 -18.19
C LEU A 42 -25.76 -4.04 -17.41
N ASP A 43 -26.20 -2.85 -17.80
CA ASP A 43 -27.38 -2.24 -17.23
C ASP A 43 -28.61 -3.10 -17.59
N PRO A 44 -29.27 -3.70 -16.58
CA PRO A 44 -30.40 -4.61 -16.80
C PRO A 44 -31.59 -3.91 -17.45
N THR A 45 -31.68 -2.58 -17.39
CA THR A 45 -32.77 -1.81 -18.02
C THR A 45 -32.68 -1.79 -19.55
N ASN A 46 -31.49 -2.03 -20.12
CA ASN A 46 -31.28 -2.06 -21.56
C ASN A 46 -31.67 -3.39 -22.20
N GLY A 47 -31.81 -4.46 -21.41
CA GLY A 47 -32.30 -5.76 -21.84
C GLY A 47 -31.33 -6.54 -22.74
N PHE A 48 -30.02 -6.35 -22.58
CA PHE A 48 -29.00 -7.16 -23.26
C PHE A 48 -28.74 -8.46 -22.49
N ASP A 49 -28.60 -9.56 -23.22
CA ASP A 49 -28.19 -10.85 -22.67
C ASP A 49 -26.68 -11.05 -22.88
N VAL A 50 -25.92 -11.03 -21.80
CA VAL A 50 -24.44 -11.07 -21.81
C VAL A 50 -23.92 -12.44 -22.27
N ASP A 51 -24.71 -13.51 -22.10
CA ASP A 51 -24.30 -14.88 -22.43
C ASP A 51 -24.61 -15.26 -23.90
N ARG A 52 -25.33 -14.40 -24.62
CA ARG A 52 -25.74 -14.61 -26.00
C ARG A 52 -24.98 -13.71 -26.98
N LYS A 53 -24.80 -14.18 -28.22
CA LYS A 53 -24.33 -13.33 -29.33
C LYS A 53 -25.28 -12.16 -29.56
N LEU A 54 -24.72 -10.95 -29.63
CA LEU A 54 -25.42 -9.77 -30.11
C LEU A 54 -25.85 -9.97 -31.57
N THR A 55 -27.13 -9.71 -31.83
CA THR A 55 -27.69 -9.61 -33.18
C THR A 55 -27.42 -8.22 -33.77
N GLU A 56 -27.43 -8.07 -35.09
CA GLU A 56 -27.27 -6.76 -35.75
C GLU A 56 -28.18 -5.65 -35.18
N PRO A 57 -29.50 -5.85 -34.94
CA PRO A 57 -30.32 -4.80 -34.32
C PRO A 57 -29.92 -4.49 -32.87
N GLU A 58 -29.45 -5.47 -32.10
CA GLU A 58 -28.94 -5.24 -30.74
C GLU A 58 -27.62 -4.45 -30.78
N MET A 59 -26.77 -4.68 -31.79
CA MET A 59 -25.53 -3.91 -31.99
C MET A 59 -25.84 -2.45 -32.31
N GLU A 60 -26.80 -2.17 -33.19
CA GLU A 60 -27.20 -0.79 -33.49
C GLU A 60 -27.85 -0.10 -32.28
N LYS A 61 -28.73 -0.79 -31.55
CA LYS A 61 -29.29 -0.29 -30.28
C LYS A 61 -28.19 0.03 -29.27
N LEU A 62 -27.18 -0.83 -29.15
CA LEU A 62 -26.05 -0.62 -28.24
C LEU A 62 -25.26 0.63 -28.64
N LYS A 63 -24.99 0.83 -29.93
CA LYS A 63 -24.31 2.04 -30.43
C LYS A 63 -25.12 3.30 -30.13
N GLU A 64 -26.43 3.28 -30.38
CA GLU A 64 -27.32 4.42 -30.10
C GLU A 64 -27.29 4.82 -28.62
N LEU A 65 -27.46 3.85 -27.72
CA LEU A 65 -27.42 4.09 -26.27
C LEU A 65 -26.06 4.61 -25.80
N CYS A 66 -24.96 4.09 -26.37
CA CYS A 66 -23.62 4.58 -26.07
C CYS A 66 -23.44 6.02 -26.56
N LEU A 67 -23.87 6.35 -27.78
CA LEU A 67 -23.77 7.70 -28.32
C LEU A 67 -24.59 8.71 -27.50
N GLU A 68 -25.77 8.32 -27.05
CA GLU A 68 -26.62 9.15 -26.18
C GLU A 68 -25.87 9.50 -24.87
N LYS A 69 -25.31 8.50 -24.18
CA LYS A 69 -24.56 8.73 -22.93
C LYS A 69 -23.24 9.46 -23.15
N LEU A 70 -22.50 9.16 -24.21
CA LEU A 70 -21.19 9.77 -24.49
C LEU A 70 -21.31 11.24 -24.93
N LEU A 71 -22.36 11.59 -25.68
CA LEU A 71 -22.57 12.93 -26.23
C LEU A 71 -23.50 13.80 -25.39
N ALA A 72 -24.02 13.27 -24.27
CA ALA A 72 -24.82 14.04 -23.33
C ALA A 72 -24.06 15.32 -22.91
N PRO A 73 -24.70 16.51 -23.03
CA PRO A 73 -24.12 17.74 -22.53
C PRO A 73 -24.09 17.70 -21.00
N PHE A 74 -23.00 18.21 -20.40
CA PHE A 74 -22.85 18.37 -18.95
C PHE A 74 -23.28 17.14 -18.14
N SER A 75 -22.62 16.00 -18.40
CA SER A 75 -22.95 14.73 -17.75
C SER A 75 -22.00 14.46 -16.57
N PRO A 76 -22.44 14.60 -15.30
CA PRO A 76 -21.61 14.27 -14.15
C PRO A 76 -21.20 12.78 -14.16
N SER A 77 -22.07 11.91 -14.67
CA SER A 77 -21.83 10.49 -14.90
C SER A 77 -20.60 10.24 -15.80
N ARG A 78 -20.58 10.83 -16.99
CA ARG A 78 -19.44 10.70 -17.92
C ARG A 78 -18.16 11.24 -17.30
N ASP A 79 -18.26 12.37 -16.60
CA ASP A 79 -17.10 12.99 -15.96
C ASP A 79 -16.59 12.14 -14.79
N SER A 80 -17.46 11.47 -14.02
CA SER A 80 -17.06 10.51 -12.99
C SER A 80 -16.27 9.35 -13.58
N ILE A 81 -16.79 8.74 -14.65
CA ILE A 81 -16.13 7.61 -15.31
C ILE A 81 -14.77 8.05 -15.89
N ASN A 82 -14.72 9.21 -16.53
CA ASN A 82 -13.48 9.77 -17.06
C ASN A 82 -12.46 10.04 -15.95
N MET A 83 -12.89 10.63 -14.84
CA MET A 83 -12.04 10.89 -13.69
C MET A 83 -11.48 9.59 -13.11
N GLN A 84 -12.32 8.56 -12.96
CA GLN A 84 -11.91 7.24 -12.47
C GLN A 84 -10.90 6.58 -13.40
N LEU A 85 -11.14 6.58 -14.71
CA LEU A 85 -10.21 6.04 -15.70
C LEU A 85 -8.90 6.83 -15.75
N TYR A 86 -8.97 8.16 -15.69
CA TYR A 86 -7.79 9.02 -15.64
C TYR A 86 -6.95 8.69 -14.40
N PHE A 87 -7.54 8.63 -13.22
CA PHE A 87 -6.83 8.30 -11.98
C PHE A 87 -6.22 6.90 -12.07
N LEU A 88 -6.97 5.89 -12.51
CA LEU A 88 -6.46 4.53 -12.70
C LEU A 88 -5.30 4.46 -13.69
N MET A 89 -5.30 5.25 -14.77
CA MET A 89 -4.23 5.20 -15.77
C MET A 89 -2.98 5.97 -15.33
N ASN A 90 -3.13 7.06 -14.58
CA ASN A 90 -2.04 8.00 -14.32
C ASN A 90 -1.48 7.90 -12.89
N TYR A 91 -2.27 7.47 -11.92
CA TYR A 91 -1.80 7.25 -10.55
C TYR A 91 -1.17 5.86 -10.42
N THR A 92 0.11 5.83 -10.07
CA THR A 92 0.90 4.61 -9.88
C THR A 92 1.51 4.59 -8.48
N SER A 93 2.00 3.42 -8.04
CA SER A 93 2.69 3.34 -6.77
C SER A 93 3.93 4.26 -6.76
N GLN A 94 4.23 4.88 -5.62
CA GLN A 94 5.42 5.74 -5.47
C GLN A 94 6.69 5.05 -6.00
N ARG A 95 6.83 3.74 -5.74
CA ARG A 95 7.97 2.94 -6.20
C ARG A 95 8.07 2.85 -7.71
N ASP A 96 6.96 2.66 -8.41
CA ASP A 96 6.97 2.52 -9.87
C ASP A 96 7.17 3.87 -10.55
N PHE A 97 6.55 4.92 -10.02
CA PHE A 97 6.79 6.29 -10.47
C PHE A 97 8.26 6.70 -10.36
N LEU A 98 8.91 6.44 -9.23
CA LEU A 98 10.34 6.74 -9.06
C LEU A 98 11.23 5.98 -10.05
N LYS A 99 10.91 4.73 -10.37
CA LYS A 99 11.63 3.98 -11.41
C LYS A 99 11.49 4.66 -12.77
N GLU A 100 10.30 5.12 -13.14
CA GLU A 100 10.07 5.82 -14.41
C GLU A 100 10.86 7.12 -14.49
N ILE A 101 10.94 7.90 -13.40
CA ILE A 101 11.78 9.10 -13.33
C ILE A 101 13.25 8.74 -13.54
N HIS A 102 13.77 7.74 -12.83
CA HIS A 102 15.18 7.36 -12.93
C HIS A 102 15.52 6.85 -14.33
N VAL A 103 14.65 6.03 -14.95
CA VAL A 103 14.79 5.60 -16.34
C VAL A 103 14.73 6.80 -17.30
N GLY A 104 13.84 7.75 -17.05
CA GLY A 104 13.72 8.99 -17.81
C GLY A 104 15.01 9.82 -17.75
N LEU A 105 15.56 10.00 -16.56
CA LEU A 105 16.83 10.71 -16.35
C LEU A 105 17.99 10.00 -17.06
N ASP A 106 18.12 8.69 -16.89
CA ASP A 106 19.16 7.89 -17.56
C ASP A 106 19.04 7.97 -19.09
N SER A 107 17.80 7.93 -19.62
CA SER A 107 17.56 8.05 -21.06
C SER A 107 17.98 9.42 -21.60
N ARG A 108 17.70 10.51 -20.88
CA ARG A 108 18.12 11.88 -21.22
C ARG A 108 19.64 12.03 -21.18
N LEU A 109 20.28 11.42 -20.20
CA LEU A 109 21.73 11.46 -20.02
C LEU A 109 22.48 10.51 -20.97
N SER A 110 21.81 9.52 -21.55
CA SER A 110 22.42 8.49 -22.39
C SER A 110 23.17 9.05 -23.60
N LEU A 111 22.60 10.08 -24.27
CA LEU A 111 23.25 10.71 -25.42
C LEU A 111 24.54 11.41 -25.00
N LEU A 112 24.51 12.15 -23.90
CA LEU A 112 25.67 12.87 -23.38
C LEU A 112 26.74 11.90 -22.86
N SER A 113 26.33 10.85 -22.16
CA SER A 113 27.20 9.75 -21.74
C SER A 113 27.90 9.12 -22.94
N ARG A 114 27.16 8.78 -24.00
CA ARG A 114 27.72 8.23 -25.25
C ARG A 114 28.73 9.19 -25.89
N GLN A 115 28.40 10.48 -25.96
CA GLN A 115 29.30 11.49 -26.49
C GLN A 115 30.60 11.60 -25.69
N ILE A 116 30.57 11.39 -24.37
CA ILE A 116 31.76 11.37 -23.52
C ILE A 116 32.55 10.07 -23.76
N THR A 117 31.89 8.91 -23.76
CA THR A 117 32.56 7.61 -23.84
C THR A 117 33.23 7.35 -25.19
N ASP A 118 32.61 7.82 -26.27
CA ASP A 118 33.01 7.57 -27.65
C ASP A 118 33.96 8.64 -28.20
N SER A 119 34.25 9.70 -27.43
CA SER A 119 35.19 10.75 -27.83
C SER A 119 36.62 10.23 -27.95
N ARG A 120 37.43 10.87 -28.80
CA ARG A 120 38.88 10.63 -28.90
C ARG A 120 39.63 11.88 -28.46
N VAL A 121 40.58 11.72 -27.56
CA VAL A 121 41.34 12.82 -26.96
C VAL A 121 42.73 12.86 -27.60
N GLU A 122 42.79 13.44 -28.81
CA GLU A 122 44.03 13.56 -29.59
C GLU A 122 44.71 14.94 -29.43
N THR A 123 43.93 15.97 -29.08
CA THR A 123 44.41 17.36 -28.91
C THR A 123 44.05 17.94 -27.54
N SER A 124 44.75 19.00 -27.11
CA SER A 124 44.43 19.73 -25.87
C SER A 124 43.01 20.29 -25.90
N ARG A 125 42.59 20.89 -27.02
CA ARG A 125 41.23 21.40 -27.21
C ARG A 125 40.16 20.29 -27.12
N ALA A 126 40.45 19.10 -27.65
CA ALA A 126 39.55 17.95 -27.51
C ALA A 126 39.47 17.47 -26.04
N SER A 127 40.57 17.55 -25.29
CA SER A 127 40.61 17.22 -23.86
C SER A 127 39.70 18.13 -23.05
N GLU A 128 39.81 19.45 -23.27
CA GLU A 128 38.97 20.47 -22.62
C GLU A 128 37.48 20.29 -22.96
N ALA A 129 37.17 19.99 -24.23
CA ALA A 129 35.79 19.77 -24.66
C ALA A 129 35.16 18.53 -23.99
N VAL A 130 35.90 17.43 -23.86
CA VAL A 130 35.41 16.22 -23.16
C VAL A 130 35.23 16.50 -21.67
N TYR A 131 36.18 17.20 -21.04
CA TYR A 131 36.09 17.57 -19.62
C TYR A 131 34.88 18.48 -19.36
N SER A 132 34.63 19.46 -20.24
CA SER A 132 33.43 20.32 -20.19
C SER A 132 32.12 19.52 -20.33
N ARG A 133 32.09 18.48 -21.16
CA ARG A 133 30.93 17.58 -21.27
C ARG A 133 30.72 16.76 -20.00
N ILE A 134 31.79 16.31 -19.34
CA ILE A 134 31.71 15.64 -18.03
C ILE A 134 31.12 16.58 -16.99
N LEU A 135 31.53 17.86 -16.95
CA LEU A 135 30.94 18.85 -16.05
C LEU A 135 29.44 19.05 -16.32
N THR A 136 29.05 19.20 -17.58
CA THR A 136 27.63 19.28 -17.98
C THR A 136 26.86 18.03 -17.52
N TYR A 137 27.43 16.84 -17.67
CA TYR A 137 26.82 15.59 -17.21
C TYR A 137 26.61 15.59 -15.69
N ILE A 138 27.61 16.02 -14.91
CA ILE A 138 27.52 16.09 -13.44
C ILE A 138 26.43 17.08 -13.02
N LEU A 139 26.38 18.27 -13.63
CA LEU A 139 25.37 19.29 -13.33
C LEU A 139 23.95 18.81 -13.61
N LEU A 140 23.74 18.15 -14.76
CA LEU A 140 22.45 17.60 -15.13
C LEU A 140 22.03 16.41 -14.26
N GLN A 141 22.97 15.55 -13.85
CA GLN A 141 22.66 14.42 -12.97
C GLN A 141 22.34 14.87 -11.54
N SER A 142 23.02 15.91 -11.03
CA SER A 142 22.85 16.34 -9.64
C SER A 142 21.72 17.35 -9.45
N SER A 143 21.18 17.94 -10.53
CA SER A 143 20.22 19.05 -10.53
C SER A 143 20.66 20.24 -9.65
N MET A 144 21.95 20.38 -9.37
CA MET A 144 22.52 21.47 -8.56
C MET A 144 23.01 22.59 -9.48
N GLY A 145 22.08 23.32 -10.09
CA GLY A 145 22.38 24.46 -10.96
C GLY A 145 22.44 24.12 -12.46
N SER A 146 22.33 25.16 -13.28
CA SER A 146 22.25 25.02 -14.74
C SER A 146 23.65 24.87 -15.37
N PRO A 147 23.83 24.05 -16.42
CA PRO A 147 25.02 24.08 -17.27
C PRO A 147 25.20 25.37 -18.07
N THR A 148 24.33 26.36 -17.93
CA THR A 148 24.54 27.71 -18.49
C THR A 148 25.09 28.68 -17.45
N ASP A 149 24.95 28.36 -16.17
CA ASP A 149 25.40 29.21 -15.06
C ASP A 149 26.91 29.05 -14.82
N ALA A 150 27.61 30.18 -14.73
CA ALA A 150 29.07 30.21 -14.58
C ALA A 150 29.51 29.77 -13.19
N ASP A 151 28.77 30.17 -12.15
CA ASP A 151 29.10 29.87 -10.75
C ASP A 151 28.91 28.38 -10.47
N SER A 152 27.78 27.80 -10.91
CA SER A 152 27.52 26.37 -10.82
C SER A 152 28.57 25.52 -11.54
N LYS A 153 29.04 25.97 -12.71
CA LYS A 153 30.14 25.30 -13.45
C LYS A 153 31.44 25.35 -12.68
N GLN A 154 31.83 26.50 -12.16
CA GLN A 154 33.07 26.68 -11.43
C GLN A 154 33.09 25.83 -10.15
N GLU A 155 31.96 25.78 -9.44
CA GLU A 155 31.79 24.95 -8.26
C GLU A 155 31.91 23.45 -8.59
N ALA A 156 31.24 23.00 -9.65
CA ALA A 156 31.32 21.61 -10.12
C ALA A 156 32.72 21.25 -10.63
N GLU A 157 33.41 22.18 -11.28
CA GLU A 157 34.78 22.00 -11.72
C GLU A 157 35.76 21.86 -10.54
N ALA A 158 35.66 22.74 -9.55
CA ALA A 158 36.48 22.66 -8.35
C ALA A 158 36.26 21.34 -7.59
N ALA A 159 35.02 20.86 -7.51
CA ALA A 159 34.70 19.56 -6.92
C ALA A 159 35.27 18.39 -7.72
N LEU A 160 35.13 18.42 -9.05
CA LEU A 160 35.64 17.38 -9.93
C LEU A 160 37.18 17.31 -9.90
N GLN A 161 37.87 18.45 -9.97
CA GLN A 161 39.34 18.50 -9.97
C GLN A 161 39.96 17.90 -8.69
N ARG A 162 39.25 17.91 -7.55
CA ARG A 162 39.71 17.28 -6.30
C ARG A 162 39.77 15.75 -6.37
N ILE A 163 38.96 15.13 -7.23
CA ILE A 163 38.84 13.67 -7.33
C ILE A 163 39.26 13.12 -8.69
N PHE A 164 39.31 13.98 -9.71
CA PHE A 164 39.61 13.64 -11.10
C PHE A 164 40.23 14.85 -11.80
N PRO A 165 41.55 15.06 -11.61
CA PRO A 165 42.30 16.10 -12.32
C PRO A 165 42.30 15.87 -13.83
N GLN A 166 42.48 16.93 -14.62
CA GLN A 166 42.54 16.83 -16.09
C GLN A 166 43.65 15.88 -16.60
N SER A 167 44.72 15.67 -15.82
CA SER A 167 45.78 14.72 -16.15
C SER A 167 45.29 13.27 -16.19
N GLU A 168 44.26 12.92 -15.42
CA GLU A 168 43.70 11.56 -15.37
C GLU A 168 42.75 11.27 -16.54
N LEU A 169 42.36 12.29 -17.32
CA LEU A 169 41.44 12.14 -18.45
C LEU A 169 41.93 11.11 -19.47
N ARG A 170 43.23 11.08 -19.77
CA ARG A 170 43.79 10.08 -20.69
C ARG A 170 43.60 8.65 -20.21
N SER A 171 43.79 8.41 -18.90
CA SER A 171 43.59 7.08 -18.30
C SER A 171 42.12 6.64 -18.35
N PHE A 172 41.19 7.58 -18.11
CA PHE A 172 39.75 7.36 -18.25
C PHE A 172 39.37 6.98 -19.69
N MET A 173 39.97 7.65 -20.69
CA MET A 173 39.69 7.36 -22.09
C MET A 173 40.15 5.98 -22.57
N MET A 174 41.11 5.35 -21.86
CA MET A 174 41.58 3.99 -22.16
C MET A 174 40.66 2.88 -21.61
N LEU A 175 39.68 3.23 -20.77
CA LEU A 175 38.78 2.24 -20.19
C LEU A 175 37.76 1.69 -21.21
N PRO A 176 37.31 0.44 -21.05
CA PRO A 176 36.17 -0.08 -21.79
C PRO A 176 34.92 0.78 -21.57
N LYS A 177 34.06 0.87 -22.58
CA LYS A 177 32.83 1.70 -22.56
C LYS A 177 32.01 1.53 -21.27
N LYS A 178 31.69 0.29 -20.89
CA LYS A 178 30.94 -0.01 -19.66
C LYS A 178 31.62 0.55 -18.39
N LYS A 179 32.95 0.42 -18.29
CA LYS A 179 33.72 0.95 -17.15
C LYS A 179 33.76 2.49 -17.15
N LYS A 180 33.80 3.13 -18.33
CA LYS A 180 33.69 4.59 -18.46
C LYS A 180 32.34 5.08 -17.93
N GLU A 181 31.24 4.43 -18.31
CA GLU A 181 29.88 4.78 -17.85
C GLU A 181 29.73 4.59 -16.33
N GLU A 182 30.29 3.51 -15.77
CA GLU A 182 30.31 3.28 -14.32
C GLU A 182 31.17 4.33 -13.59
N GLN A 183 32.34 4.67 -14.12
CA GLN A 183 33.21 5.68 -13.53
C GLN A 183 32.60 7.08 -13.64
N LEU A 184 31.96 7.42 -14.75
CA LEU A 184 31.28 8.70 -14.95
C LEU A 184 30.17 8.91 -13.90
N ARG A 185 29.33 7.88 -13.67
CA ARG A 185 28.32 7.90 -12.60
C ARG A 185 28.96 8.07 -11.21
N LYS A 186 30.04 7.34 -10.93
CA LYS A 186 30.77 7.46 -9.66
C LYS A 186 31.34 8.87 -9.44
N LEU A 187 31.93 9.47 -10.47
CA LEU A 187 32.46 10.82 -10.43
C LEU A 187 31.34 11.83 -10.15
N ALA A 188 30.19 11.70 -10.83
CA ALA A 188 29.04 12.56 -10.57
C ALA A 188 28.52 12.44 -9.13
N THR A 189 28.37 11.23 -8.59
CA THR A 189 27.95 11.01 -7.19
C THR A 189 28.93 11.64 -6.21
N ILE A 190 30.23 11.42 -6.38
CA ILE A 190 31.23 11.96 -5.45
C ILE A 190 31.32 13.48 -5.56
N SER A 191 31.37 14.03 -6.78
CA SER A 191 31.38 15.48 -7.03
C SER A 191 30.15 16.16 -6.42
N THR A 192 28.97 15.54 -6.54
CA THR A 192 27.73 16.05 -5.90
C THR A 192 27.87 16.14 -4.39
N GLY A 193 28.39 15.09 -3.74
CA GLY A 193 28.65 15.09 -2.30
C GLY A 193 29.64 16.17 -1.86
N ILE A 194 30.73 16.37 -2.62
CA ILE A 194 31.73 17.41 -2.35
C ILE A 194 31.11 18.81 -2.46
N ARG A 195 30.26 19.04 -3.47
CA ARG A 195 29.55 20.31 -3.66
C ARG A 195 28.60 20.60 -2.51
N LEU A 196 27.79 19.62 -2.10
CA LEU A 196 26.89 19.76 -0.95
C LEU A 196 27.66 20.12 0.33
N PHE A 197 28.77 19.45 0.59
CA PHE A 197 29.63 19.76 1.72
C PHE A 197 30.25 21.16 1.62
N ASN A 198 30.73 21.56 0.44
CA ASN A 198 31.31 22.89 0.23
C ASN A 198 30.26 23.98 0.44
N LYS A 199 29.04 23.82 -0.10
CA LYS A 199 27.92 24.76 0.10
C LYS A 199 27.53 24.85 1.57
N GLY A 200 27.40 23.71 2.25
CA GLY A 200 27.04 23.68 3.66
C GLY A 200 28.05 24.36 4.59
N ASN A 201 29.32 24.46 4.17
CA ASN A 201 30.38 25.14 4.92
C ASN A 201 30.63 26.60 4.51
N GLN A 202 29.81 27.21 3.64
CA GLN A 202 30.02 28.60 3.22
C GLN A 202 29.81 29.58 4.40
N ASN A 203 28.96 29.23 5.37
CA ASN A 203 28.75 30.00 6.58
C ASN A 203 29.83 29.66 7.60
N ARG A 204 30.82 30.56 7.73
CA ARG A 204 32.10 30.39 8.46
C ARG A 204 31.97 30.18 9.98
N GLU A 205 30.77 30.02 10.52
CA GLU A 205 30.50 29.83 11.96
C GLU A 205 30.26 28.38 12.37
N GLY A 206 30.39 27.41 11.45
CA GLY A 206 30.29 25.98 11.78
C GLY A 206 28.85 25.48 11.97
N GLU A 207 27.86 26.34 11.75
CA GLU A 207 26.45 25.95 11.63
C GLU A 207 26.12 25.68 10.16
N PHE A 208 25.71 24.45 9.87
CA PHE A 208 25.17 24.07 8.57
C PHE A 208 23.71 24.54 8.49
N ASP A 209 23.40 25.47 7.58
CA ASP A 209 22.01 25.80 7.26
C ASP A 209 21.50 24.92 6.10
N VAL A 210 20.56 24.02 6.40
CA VAL A 210 19.92 23.17 5.39
C VAL A 210 19.01 23.96 4.49
N ARG A 211 18.42 25.05 5.00
CA ARG A 211 17.37 25.77 4.29
C ARG A 211 17.88 26.37 2.98
N GLU A 212 19.17 26.72 2.95
CA GLU A 212 19.88 27.18 1.75
C GLU A 212 20.36 26.03 0.84
N LEU A 213 20.46 24.81 1.38
CA LEU A 213 20.83 23.62 0.63
C LEU A 213 19.65 22.96 -0.07
N ILE A 214 18.42 23.10 0.45
CA ILE A 214 17.21 22.49 -0.12
C ILE A 214 17.05 22.90 -1.60
N PRO A 215 16.78 21.95 -2.52
CA PRO A 215 16.49 22.30 -3.91
C PRO A 215 15.33 23.30 -3.97
N THR A 216 15.46 24.38 -4.73
CA THR A 216 14.38 25.38 -4.90
C THR A 216 13.09 24.71 -5.35
N VAL A 217 13.20 23.76 -6.28
CA VAL A 217 12.09 22.91 -6.77
C VAL A 217 11.36 22.21 -5.62
N LEU A 218 12.08 21.70 -4.62
CA LEU A 218 11.48 21.04 -3.46
C LEU A 218 10.77 22.06 -2.55
N LYS A 219 11.38 23.23 -2.32
CA LYS A 219 10.76 24.29 -1.50
C LYS A 219 9.44 24.76 -2.11
N ASP A 220 9.42 24.97 -3.42
CA ASP A 220 8.22 25.39 -4.15
C ASP A 220 7.15 24.29 -4.10
N ALA A 221 7.53 23.03 -4.37
CA ALA A 221 6.63 21.88 -4.32
C ALA A 221 6.00 21.67 -2.92
N LEU A 222 6.80 21.77 -1.85
CA LEU A 222 6.33 21.66 -0.46
C LEU A 222 5.32 22.75 -0.11
N SER A 223 5.57 23.99 -0.56
CA SER A 223 4.70 25.12 -0.26
C SER A 223 3.36 25.08 -0.99
N SER A 224 3.33 24.47 -2.18
CA SER A 224 2.18 24.56 -3.10
C SER A 224 1.33 23.30 -3.13
N ALA A 225 1.95 22.11 -3.19
CA ALA A 225 1.24 20.87 -3.53
C ALA A 225 0.19 20.49 -2.48
N ARG A 226 0.59 20.37 -1.21
CA ARG A 226 -0.31 19.98 -0.12
C ARG A 226 -1.43 21.00 0.10
N GLU A 227 -1.10 22.28 0.07
CA GLU A 227 -2.09 23.33 0.32
C GLU A 227 -3.14 23.39 -0.80
N THR A 228 -2.70 23.22 -2.06
CA THR A 228 -3.61 23.09 -3.20
C THR A 228 -4.56 21.90 -3.02
N ILE A 229 -4.02 20.71 -2.71
CA ILE A 229 -4.84 19.50 -2.49
C ILE A 229 -5.83 19.69 -1.34
N ARG A 230 -5.38 20.27 -0.22
CA ARG A 230 -6.23 20.52 0.95
C ARG A 230 -7.36 21.49 0.64
N LYS A 231 -7.05 22.59 -0.06
CA LYS A 231 -8.04 23.58 -0.47
C LYS A 231 -9.10 22.94 -1.36
N GLU A 232 -8.69 22.24 -2.42
CA GLU A 232 -9.60 21.59 -3.35
C GLU A 232 -10.44 20.48 -2.67
N LEU A 233 -9.84 19.75 -1.71
CA LEU A 233 -10.56 18.77 -0.89
C LEU A 233 -11.65 19.44 -0.05
N SER A 234 -11.36 20.57 0.59
CA SER A 234 -12.35 21.28 1.42
C SER A 234 -13.55 21.81 0.61
N GLU A 235 -13.29 22.32 -0.60
CA GLU A 235 -14.32 22.78 -1.53
C GLU A 235 -15.18 21.60 -2.01
N THR A 236 -14.53 20.50 -2.38
CA THR A 236 -15.18 19.25 -2.80
C THR A 236 -16.06 18.68 -1.68
N GLN A 237 -15.56 18.64 -0.43
CA GLN A 237 -16.32 18.15 0.73
C GLN A 237 -17.57 18.99 1.00
N THR A 238 -17.45 20.32 0.89
CA THR A 238 -18.58 21.23 1.08
C THR A 238 -19.69 20.94 0.07
N LEU A 239 -19.34 20.72 -1.20
CA LEU A 239 -20.31 20.31 -2.23
C LEU A 239 -20.92 18.95 -1.93
N ALA A 240 -20.10 17.99 -1.48
CA ALA A 240 -20.56 16.64 -1.13
C ALA A 240 -21.63 16.69 -0.03
N TRP A 241 -21.39 17.48 1.02
CA TRP A 241 -22.32 17.66 2.12
C TRP A 241 -23.61 18.35 1.68
N LYS A 242 -23.53 19.37 0.81
CA LYS A 242 -24.71 20.02 0.22
C LYS A 242 -25.56 19.04 -0.57
N PHE A 243 -24.97 18.30 -1.51
CA PHE A 243 -25.69 17.29 -2.31
C PHE A 243 -26.30 16.19 -1.44
N THR A 244 -25.58 15.73 -0.43
CA THR A 244 -26.07 14.72 0.53
C THR A 244 -27.29 15.25 1.28
N ALA A 245 -27.23 16.48 1.82
CA ALA A 245 -28.33 17.08 2.59
C ALA A 245 -29.61 17.28 1.75
N VAL A 246 -29.48 17.68 0.48
CA VAL A 246 -30.62 17.83 -0.44
C VAL A 246 -31.27 16.47 -0.72
N LEU A 247 -30.48 15.41 -0.95
CA LEU A 247 -30.99 14.06 -1.19
C LEU A 247 -31.60 13.43 0.08
N GLU A 248 -31.03 13.67 1.26
CA GLU A 248 -31.58 13.25 2.56
C GLU A 248 -32.99 13.81 2.77
N LYS A 249 -33.16 15.12 2.57
CA LYS A 249 -34.48 15.79 2.69
C LYS A 249 -35.50 15.26 1.69
N GLN A 250 -35.07 14.97 0.46
CA GLN A 250 -35.93 14.41 -0.58
C GLN A 250 -36.40 12.99 -0.24
N THR A 251 -35.58 12.21 0.47
CA THR A 251 -35.91 10.84 0.89
C THR A 251 -36.88 10.85 2.09
N GLN A 252 -36.75 11.82 3.00
CA GLN A 252 -37.60 11.92 4.20
C GLN A 252 -39.01 12.49 3.88
N CYS A 253 -39.13 13.35 2.86
CA CYS A 253 -40.38 14.00 2.52
C CYS A 253 -41.19 13.17 1.51
N ASN A 254 -41.90 12.13 1.98
CA ASN A 254 -42.77 11.27 1.15
C ASN A 254 -44.00 11.99 0.54
N SER A 255 -44.28 13.22 0.94
CA SER A 255 -45.39 14.03 0.44
C SER A 255 -44.87 15.19 -0.41
N GLN A 256 -44.96 15.00 -1.74
CA GLN A 256 -44.58 15.93 -2.82
C GLN A 256 -43.08 16.13 -3.03
N SER A 257 -42.47 15.28 -3.88
CA SER A 257 -41.14 15.54 -4.43
C SER A 257 -41.13 16.90 -5.13
N ARG A 258 -40.38 17.88 -4.61
CA ARG A 258 -40.21 19.19 -5.27
C ARG A 258 -39.40 19.06 -6.57
N LEU A 259 -38.56 18.03 -6.65
CA LEU A 259 -37.69 17.74 -7.79
C LEU A 259 -38.33 16.71 -8.74
N ARG A 260 -38.13 16.91 -10.05
CA ARG A 260 -38.45 15.90 -11.07
C ARG A 260 -37.51 14.69 -10.90
N LYS A 261 -37.97 13.49 -11.28
CA LYS A 261 -37.15 12.26 -11.22
C LYS A 261 -35.80 12.42 -11.92
N ASP A 262 -35.78 13.04 -13.09
CA ASP A 262 -34.55 13.27 -13.87
C ASP A 262 -33.55 14.17 -13.11
N ALA A 263 -34.06 15.16 -12.36
CA ALA A 263 -33.22 16.04 -11.55
C ALA A 263 -32.64 15.31 -10.33
N VAL A 264 -33.37 14.35 -9.75
CA VAL A 264 -32.86 13.50 -8.66
C VAL A 264 -31.73 12.59 -9.16
N ILE A 265 -31.89 11.98 -10.33
CA ILE A 265 -30.85 11.15 -10.97
C ILE A 265 -29.59 11.99 -11.24
N LEU A 266 -29.76 13.19 -11.79
CA LEU A 266 -28.63 14.09 -12.05
C LEU A 266 -27.93 14.52 -10.75
N LEU A 267 -28.68 14.76 -9.68
CA LEU A 267 -28.15 15.11 -8.37
C LEU A 267 -27.38 13.94 -7.73
N GLN A 268 -27.85 12.71 -7.90
CA GLN A 268 -27.13 11.50 -7.48
C GLN A 268 -25.83 11.32 -8.26
N GLN A 269 -25.86 11.50 -9.58
CA GLN A 269 -24.65 11.44 -10.42
C GLN A 269 -23.65 12.52 -10.01
N ALA A 270 -24.10 13.73 -9.69
CA ALA A 270 -23.25 14.78 -9.16
C ALA A 270 -22.67 14.42 -7.79
N LEU A 271 -23.46 13.85 -6.87
CA LEU A 271 -22.96 13.34 -5.60
C LEU A 271 -21.88 12.27 -5.81
N TYR A 272 -22.09 11.29 -6.70
CA TYR A 272 -21.12 10.24 -6.99
C TYR A 272 -19.82 10.80 -7.56
N ASN A 273 -19.92 11.81 -8.43
CA ASN A 273 -18.78 12.54 -8.96
C ASN A 273 -17.96 13.18 -7.84
N VAL A 274 -18.60 14.00 -7.00
CA VAL A 274 -17.91 14.68 -5.88
C VAL A 274 -17.31 13.70 -4.90
N ARG A 275 -18.02 12.64 -4.53
CA ARG A 275 -17.50 11.62 -3.60
C ARG A 275 -16.32 10.85 -4.19
N THR A 276 -16.32 10.60 -5.49
CA THR A 276 -15.16 10.01 -6.18
C THR A 276 -13.96 10.96 -6.15
N HIS A 277 -14.17 12.24 -6.46
CA HIS A 277 -13.13 13.25 -6.42
C HIS A 277 -12.53 13.39 -5.01
N GLU A 278 -13.39 13.46 -3.99
CA GLU A 278 -13.01 13.49 -2.58
C GLU A 278 -12.11 12.30 -2.22
N GLY A 279 -12.49 11.08 -2.64
CA GLY A 279 -11.69 9.87 -2.41
C GLY A 279 -10.29 9.96 -3.01
N PHE A 280 -10.17 10.43 -4.25
CA PHE A 280 -8.86 10.61 -4.90
C PHE A 280 -8.02 11.69 -4.23
N LEU A 281 -8.61 12.82 -3.87
CA LEU A 281 -7.90 13.88 -3.16
C LEU A 281 -7.40 13.42 -1.78
N LYS A 282 -8.16 12.59 -1.05
CA LYS A 282 -7.72 11.99 0.22
C LYS A 282 -6.50 11.08 0.04
N ILE A 283 -6.47 10.28 -1.03
CA ILE A 283 -5.30 9.45 -1.38
C ILE A 283 -4.09 10.35 -1.66
N LEU A 284 -4.24 11.32 -2.55
CA LEU A 284 -3.16 12.26 -2.91
C LEU A 284 -2.66 13.06 -1.70
N LEU A 285 -3.55 13.50 -0.82
CA LEU A 285 -3.20 14.21 0.40
C LEU A 285 -2.41 13.32 1.37
N THR A 286 -2.81 12.06 1.52
CA THR A 286 -2.11 11.09 2.38
C THR A 286 -0.68 10.88 1.90
N ASP A 287 -0.50 10.70 0.59
CA ASP A 287 0.82 10.56 -0.03
C ASP A 287 1.65 11.84 0.08
N ALA A 288 1.05 13.01 -0.14
CA ALA A 288 1.74 14.29 0.02
C ALA A 288 2.22 14.50 1.46
N CYS A 289 1.40 14.16 2.46
CA CYS A 289 1.78 14.20 3.88
C CYS A 289 2.89 13.20 4.20
N ALA A 290 2.91 12.03 3.55
CA ALA A 290 3.98 11.06 3.70
C ALA A 290 5.31 11.60 3.11
N CYS A 291 5.27 12.22 1.93
CA CYS A 291 6.44 12.84 1.30
C CYS A 291 7.02 13.95 2.19
N GLU A 292 6.19 14.83 2.76
CA GLU A 292 6.63 15.88 3.69
C GLU A 292 7.38 15.31 4.89
N LYS A 293 6.86 14.24 5.51
CA LYS A 293 7.53 13.56 6.64
C LYS A 293 8.86 12.95 6.22
N VAL A 294 8.94 12.34 5.04
CA VAL A 294 10.20 11.77 4.52
C VAL A 294 11.22 12.88 4.26
N VAL A 295 10.79 14.02 3.72
CA VAL A 295 11.64 15.19 3.49
C VAL A 295 12.21 15.72 4.80
N GLU A 296 11.40 15.85 5.86
CA GLU A 296 11.87 16.27 7.19
C GLU A 296 12.97 15.32 7.73
N LEU A 297 12.76 14.02 7.60
CA LEU A 297 13.74 13.01 8.01
C LEU A 297 15.04 13.08 7.18
N LEU A 298 14.93 13.25 5.86
CA LEU A 298 16.08 13.37 4.96
C LEU A 298 16.88 14.65 5.20
N GLN A 299 16.21 15.76 5.51
CA GLN A 299 16.87 17.01 5.89
C GLN A 299 17.66 16.88 7.19
N ALA A 300 17.07 16.22 8.21
CA ALA A 300 17.75 15.93 9.46
C ALA A 300 18.95 14.97 9.27
N ASP A 301 18.79 13.95 8.44
CA ASP A 301 19.88 13.03 8.07
C ASP A 301 21.01 13.76 7.32
N LEU A 302 20.68 14.60 6.33
CA LEU A 302 21.67 15.39 5.59
C LEU A 302 22.50 16.28 6.52
N LEU A 303 21.86 16.93 7.50
CA LEU A 303 22.55 17.71 8.54
C LEU A 303 23.52 16.89 9.36
N SER A 304 23.04 15.75 9.85
CA SER A 304 23.84 14.86 10.67
C SER A 304 25.09 14.40 9.92
N GLN A 305 24.92 13.99 8.65
CA GLN A 305 26.02 13.58 7.79
C GLN A 305 27.01 14.71 7.51
N LEU A 306 26.53 15.93 7.26
CA LEU A 306 27.40 17.10 7.07
C LEU A 306 28.22 17.43 8.31
N LYS A 307 27.63 17.39 9.50
CA LYS A 307 28.32 17.60 10.79
C LYS A 307 29.40 16.55 11.04
N ILE A 308 29.07 15.26 10.88
CA ILE A 308 30.02 14.14 11.04
C ILE A 308 31.19 14.27 10.06
N LEU A 309 30.90 14.64 8.81
CA LEU A 309 31.93 14.82 7.79
C LEU A 309 32.82 16.04 8.09
N GLY A 310 32.23 17.14 8.58
CA GLY A 310 32.96 18.33 9.01
C GLY A 310 33.94 18.04 10.14
N GLU A 311 33.53 17.24 11.14
CA GLU A 311 34.42 16.78 12.21
C GLU A 311 35.53 15.84 11.72
N THR A 312 35.20 14.93 10.81
CA THR A 312 36.14 13.95 10.24
C THR A 312 37.24 14.62 9.41
N LEU A 313 36.94 15.76 8.79
CA LEU A 313 37.87 16.52 7.95
C LEU A 313 38.67 17.59 8.72
N LYS A 314 38.48 17.70 10.05
CA LYS A 314 39.32 18.59 10.89
C LYS A 314 40.78 18.14 10.82
N PRO A 315 41.75 19.09 10.80
CA PRO A 315 43.16 18.83 10.49
C PRO A 315 43.94 17.94 11.47
N SER A 316 43.31 17.41 12.52
CA SER A 316 43.97 16.67 13.61
C SER A 316 44.09 15.15 13.37
N GLY A 317 43.48 14.60 12.32
CA GLY A 317 43.58 13.17 12.01
C GLY A 317 43.45 12.87 10.52
N ALA A 318 44.41 12.15 9.95
CA ALA A 318 44.34 11.66 8.58
C ALA A 318 43.27 10.56 8.47
N ALA A 319 42.00 10.95 8.21
CA ALA A 319 40.95 9.99 7.95
C ALA A 319 41.27 9.19 6.66
N PRO A 320 41.00 7.87 6.61
CA PRO A 320 41.20 7.09 5.40
C PRO A 320 40.41 7.66 4.22
N ALA A 321 41.05 7.89 3.08
CA ALA A 321 40.41 8.45 1.88
C ALA A 321 39.14 7.69 1.46
N ALA A 322 39.13 6.36 1.65
CA ALA A 322 37.96 5.52 1.40
C ALA A 322 36.74 5.89 2.26
N ARG A 323 36.96 6.25 3.54
CA ARG A 323 35.89 6.66 4.46
C ARG A 323 35.30 8.00 4.03
N VAL A 324 36.15 8.97 3.68
CA VAL A 324 35.74 10.30 3.20
C VAL A 324 34.93 10.19 1.90
N ILE A 325 35.39 9.39 0.93
CA ILE A 325 34.66 9.14 -0.32
C ILE A 325 33.31 8.48 -0.05
N SER A 326 33.23 7.54 0.90
CA SER A 326 31.96 6.92 1.28
C SER A 326 30.98 7.93 1.87
N SER A 327 31.44 8.87 2.70
CA SER A 327 30.62 9.94 3.26
C SER A 327 30.09 10.89 2.19
N PHE A 328 30.90 11.29 1.20
CA PHE A 328 30.42 12.09 0.08
C PHE A 328 29.36 11.36 -0.75
N LYS A 329 29.51 10.05 -0.95
CA LYS A 329 28.48 9.24 -1.62
C LYS A 329 27.19 9.19 -0.82
N ALA A 330 27.27 9.07 0.50
CA ALA A 330 26.10 9.09 1.38
C ALA A 330 25.34 10.43 1.25
N LEU A 331 26.04 11.56 1.31
CA LEU A 331 25.45 12.89 1.10
C LEU A 331 24.74 12.99 -0.26
N SER A 332 25.40 12.55 -1.33
CA SER A 332 24.79 12.53 -2.66
C SER A 332 23.56 11.62 -2.74
N SER A 333 23.54 10.51 -2.01
CA SER A 333 22.38 9.60 -1.99
C SER A 333 21.18 10.21 -1.26
N THR A 334 21.42 10.86 -0.10
CA THR A 334 20.38 11.60 0.63
C THR A 334 19.85 12.76 -0.22
N TRP A 335 20.73 13.44 -0.96
CA TRP A 335 20.34 14.48 -1.92
C TRP A 335 19.47 13.97 -3.06
N SER A 336 19.86 12.86 -3.71
CA SER A 336 19.03 12.27 -4.76
C SER A 336 17.65 11.88 -4.24
N ARG A 337 17.55 11.36 -3.01
CA ARG A 337 16.26 11.07 -2.38
C ARG A 337 15.43 12.33 -2.12
N LEU A 338 16.04 13.46 -1.75
CA LEU A 338 15.31 14.73 -1.62
C LEU A 338 14.74 15.21 -2.96
N LEU A 339 15.47 15.00 -4.06
CA LEU A 339 14.97 15.29 -5.41
C LEU A 339 13.83 14.35 -5.81
N ASP A 340 13.94 13.07 -5.46
CA ASP A 340 12.89 12.07 -5.69
C ASP A 340 11.56 12.49 -5.03
N GLU A 341 11.60 12.95 -3.77
CA GLU A 341 10.42 13.47 -3.07
C GLU A 341 9.85 14.75 -3.71
N ALA A 342 10.71 15.62 -4.27
CA ALA A 342 10.25 16.82 -4.98
C ALA A 342 9.47 16.48 -6.25
N GLU A 343 9.97 15.52 -7.03
CA GLU A 343 9.30 15.04 -8.25
C GLU A 343 7.98 14.32 -7.91
N LEU A 344 7.94 13.54 -6.82
CA LEU A 344 6.72 12.93 -6.29
C LEU A 344 5.67 13.99 -5.95
N LEU A 345 6.02 15.03 -5.20
CA LEU A 345 5.10 16.11 -4.86
C LEU A 345 4.57 16.85 -6.11
N ASN A 346 5.42 17.12 -7.09
CA ASN A 346 5.02 17.72 -8.36
C ASN A 346 4.07 16.82 -9.15
N PHE A 347 4.31 15.51 -9.15
CA PHE A 347 3.42 14.54 -9.77
C PHE A 347 2.05 14.48 -9.10
N LEU A 348 1.99 14.44 -7.77
CA LEU A 348 0.73 14.49 -7.03
C LEU A 348 -0.04 15.77 -7.37
N HIS A 349 0.63 16.92 -7.34
CA HIS A 349 0.05 18.20 -7.73
C HIS A 349 -0.48 18.20 -9.17
N LYS A 350 0.28 17.62 -10.12
CA LYS A 350 -0.15 17.51 -11.51
C LYS A 350 -1.40 16.64 -11.65
N ILE A 351 -1.52 15.55 -10.90
CA ILE A 351 -2.73 14.73 -10.90
C ILE A 351 -3.91 15.57 -10.39
N THR A 352 -3.75 16.27 -9.27
CA THR A 352 -4.78 17.15 -8.70
C THR A 352 -5.29 18.17 -9.72
N VAL A 353 -4.40 18.93 -10.36
CA VAL A 353 -4.76 19.91 -11.39
C VAL A 353 -5.53 19.28 -12.56
N ASN A 354 -5.19 18.05 -12.93
CA ASN A 354 -5.84 17.33 -14.02
C ASN A 354 -7.15 16.63 -13.61
N LEU A 355 -7.44 16.49 -12.30
CA LEU A 355 -8.73 16.00 -11.81
C LEU A 355 -9.79 17.10 -11.82
N HIS A 356 -9.39 18.35 -11.55
CA HIS A 356 -10.28 19.51 -11.46
C HIS A 356 -11.27 19.67 -12.63
N PRO A 357 -10.90 19.48 -13.91
CA PRO A 357 -11.83 19.67 -15.03
C PRO A 357 -13.03 18.71 -15.02
N PHE A 358 -12.93 17.55 -14.35
CA PHE A 358 -14.04 16.59 -14.25
C PHE A 358 -15.13 17.03 -13.26
N MET A 359 -14.93 18.17 -12.60
CA MET A 359 -15.93 18.80 -11.74
C MET A 359 -16.78 19.83 -12.52
N ALA A 360 -16.44 20.16 -13.77
CA ALA A 360 -17.09 21.26 -14.50
C ALA A 360 -18.59 21.01 -14.75
N SER A 361 -18.98 19.80 -15.15
CA SER A 361 -20.39 19.50 -15.45
C SER A 361 -21.33 19.72 -14.27
N GLN A 362 -20.87 19.55 -13.04
CA GLN A 362 -21.73 19.74 -11.86
C GLN A 362 -22.03 21.23 -11.59
N ALA A 363 -21.05 22.10 -11.84
CA ALA A 363 -21.15 23.54 -11.63
C ALA A 363 -22.08 24.16 -12.69
N GLU A 364 -22.13 23.55 -13.88
CA GLU A 364 -23.06 23.91 -14.94
C GLU A 364 -24.45 23.28 -14.76
N ALA A 365 -24.52 22.06 -14.21
CA ALA A 365 -25.79 21.36 -13.96
C ALA A 365 -26.57 21.93 -12.77
N PHE A 366 -25.88 22.47 -11.77
CA PHE A 366 -26.48 23.07 -10.58
C PHE A 366 -25.77 24.39 -10.25
N SER A 367 -26.44 25.51 -10.51
CA SER A 367 -25.93 26.81 -10.05
C SER A 367 -25.95 26.90 -8.52
N GLU A 368 -25.06 27.69 -7.92
CA GLU A 368 -25.05 27.90 -6.47
C GLU A 368 -26.41 28.38 -5.94
N THR A 369 -27.10 29.23 -6.71
CA THR A 369 -28.44 29.73 -6.37
C THR A 369 -29.52 28.65 -6.37
N GLU A 370 -29.43 27.67 -7.28
CA GLU A 370 -30.37 26.54 -7.34
C GLU A 370 -30.11 25.57 -6.19
N LEU A 371 -28.84 25.29 -5.90
CA LEU A 371 -28.42 24.48 -4.76
C LEU A 371 -28.87 25.10 -3.43
N ASP A 372 -28.64 26.40 -3.24
CA ASP A 372 -29.03 27.10 -2.02
C ASP A 372 -30.57 27.18 -1.90
N GLY A 373 -31.30 27.37 -3.00
CA GLY A 373 -32.77 27.31 -3.05
C GLY A 373 -33.35 25.93 -2.72
N LEU A 374 -32.69 24.85 -3.15
CA LEU A 374 -33.05 23.47 -2.77
C LEU A 374 -32.70 23.19 -1.30
N GLN A 375 -31.64 23.82 -0.80
CA GLN A 375 -31.15 23.69 0.55
C GLN A 375 -32.04 24.39 1.58
N GLU A 376 -32.56 25.61 1.35
CA GLU A 376 -33.26 26.61 2.22
C GLU A 376 -33.79 26.24 3.64
N ALA A 377 -34.11 24.99 3.96
CA ALA A 377 -34.50 24.51 5.30
C ALA A 377 -33.76 23.26 5.81
N ALA A 378 -32.79 22.72 5.06
CA ALA A 378 -31.96 21.58 5.44
C ALA A 378 -30.66 22.08 6.09
N GLU A 379 -30.37 21.58 7.27
CA GLU A 379 -29.05 21.74 7.89
C GLU A 379 -28.03 20.92 7.10
N VAL A 380 -27.00 21.58 6.56
CA VAL A 380 -25.89 20.88 5.89
C VAL A 380 -24.96 20.37 6.96
N LYS A 381 -25.08 19.07 7.23
CA LYS A 381 -24.21 18.37 8.16
C LYS A 381 -22.94 17.91 7.46
N SER A 382 -21.81 18.00 8.15
CA SER A 382 -20.59 17.33 7.72
C SER A 382 -20.70 15.81 7.95
N ASP A 383 -19.84 15.02 7.31
CA ASP A 383 -19.83 13.59 7.55
C ASP A 383 -19.43 13.26 8.99
N GLU A 384 -18.49 14.02 9.58
CA GLU A 384 -18.11 13.88 10.99
C GLU A 384 -19.30 14.14 11.92
N GLN A 385 -20.15 15.12 11.58
CA GLN A 385 -21.38 15.38 12.33
C GLN A 385 -22.38 14.21 12.20
N ARG A 386 -22.59 13.68 10.99
CA ARG A 386 -23.44 12.48 10.77
C ARG A 386 -22.94 11.27 11.57
N LEU A 387 -21.62 11.08 11.62
CA LEU A 387 -20.98 10.01 12.40
C LEU A 387 -21.15 10.27 13.91
N ALA A 388 -20.99 11.51 14.37
CA ALA A 388 -21.16 11.84 15.79
C ALA A 388 -22.59 11.58 16.28
N GLU A 389 -23.62 11.90 15.47
CA GLU A 389 -25.03 11.69 15.81
C GLU A 389 -25.38 10.20 16.03
N SER A 390 -24.79 9.31 15.23
CA SER A 390 -25.03 7.87 15.29
C SER A 390 -24.16 7.13 16.30
N SER A 391 -23.16 7.79 16.90
CA SER A 391 -22.19 7.15 17.81
C SER A 391 -22.79 6.68 19.13
N GLY A 392 -23.95 7.19 19.53
CA GLY A 392 -24.68 6.72 20.71
C GLY A 392 -25.49 5.44 20.50
N GLU A 393 -25.63 4.98 19.25
CA GLU A 393 -26.54 3.89 18.88
C GLU A 393 -25.81 2.55 18.69
N GLN A 394 -25.21 2.00 19.74
CA GLN A 394 -24.53 0.70 19.63
C GLN A 394 -25.51 -0.47 19.47
N ILE A 395 -25.11 -1.43 18.64
CA ILE A 395 -25.80 -2.70 18.49
C ILE A 395 -25.55 -3.53 19.75
N ASP A 396 -26.63 -4.10 20.29
CA ASP A 396 -26.53 -5.06 21.37
C ASP A 396 -26.18 -6.43 20.75
N PRO A 397 -25.02 -7.03 21.07
CA PRO A 397 -24.64 -8.34 20.54
C PRO A 397 -25.69 -9.42 20.83
N ALA A 398 -26.46 -9.28 21.92
CA ALA A 398 -27.53 -10.21 22.29
C ALA A 398 -28.75 -10.12 21.36
N GLN A 399 -28.94 -9.03 20.61
CA GLN A 399 -30.03 -8.91 19.62
C GLN A 399 -29.68 -9.54 18.27
N ALA A 400 -28.42 -9.91 18.06
CA ALA A 400 -27.90 -10.33 16.76
C ALA A 400 -27.13 -11.67 16.82
N GLU A 401 -27.61 -12.62 17.64
CA GLU A 401 -27.00 -13.92 17.98
C GLU A 401 -26.57 -14.79 16.78
N SER A 402 -27.03 -14.48 15.56
CA SER A 402 -26.71 -15.27 14.35
C SER A 402 -25.50 -14.79 13.54
N ARG A 403 -24.87 -13.66 13.90
CA ARG A 403 -23.82 -13.02 13.09
C ARG A 403 -22.62 -12.56 13.91
N GLU A 404 -21.46 -12.50 13.26
CA GLU A 404 -20.21 -12.01 13.87
C GLU A 404 -20.15 -10.48 13.78
N TRP A 405 -20.20 -9.82 14.94
CA TRP A 405 -20.09 -8.36 15.06
C TRP A 405 -18.79 -7.98 15.75
N LEU A 406 -18.12 -6.96 15.22
CA LEU A 406 -17.00 -6.31 15.86
C LEU A 406 -17.51 -5.03 16.52
N VAL A 407 -17.56 -5.02 17.84
CA VAL A 407 -17.88 -3.81 18.62
C VAL A 407 -16.58 -3.08 18.91
N PRO A 408 -16.44 -1.80 18.52
CA PRO A 408 -15.26 -1.01 18.88
C PRO A 408 -15.12 -0.90 20.40
N GLU A 409 -14.15 -1.60 20.99
CA GLU A 409 -13.69 -1.23 22.32
C GLU A 409 -13.08 0.18 22.23
N ALA A 410 -13.36 1.04 23.21
CA ALA A 410 -13.08 2.48 23.24
C ALA A 410 -11.59 2.87 23.02
N ALA A 411 -10.69 1.91 22.84
CA ALA A 411 -9.25 2.09 22.60
C ALA A 411 -8.74 1.52 21.27
N SER A 412 -9.59 0.99 20.38
CA SER A 412 -9.17 0.27 19.17
C SER A 412 -9.22 1.12 17.88
N ASN A 413 -8.23 0.96 16.99
CA ASN A 413 -8.03 1.65 15.70
C ASN A 413 -9.15 1.36 14.67
N CYS A 414 -10.41 1.57 15.01
CA CYS A 414 -11.55 1.28 14.13
C CYS A 414 -11.57 2.15 12.86
N SER A 415 -10.88 3.29 12.86
CA SER A 415 -10.69 4.15 11.69
C SER A 415 -9.80 3.54 10.61
N GLU A 416 -9.01 2.49 10.93
CA GLU A 416 -8.12 1.83 9.96
C GLU A 416 -8.68 0.51 9.40
N LEU A 417 -9.90 0.13 9.76
CA LEU A 417 -10.50 -1.13 9.29
C LEU A 417 -10.76 -1.08 7.77
N PRO A 418 -10.47 -2.16 7.02
CA PRO A 418 -10.78 -2.25 5.60
C PRO A 418 -12.29 -2.49 5.41
N LEU A 419 -13.06 -1.40 5.47
CA LEU A 419 -14.51 -1.44 5.31
C LEU A 419 -14.88 -1.62 3.83
N GLN A 420 -15.83 -2.52 3.58
CA GLN A 420 -16.46 -2.73 2.29
C GLN A 420 -17.17 -1.44 1.85
N TYR A 421 -17.28 -1.25 0.53
CA TYR A 421 -17.88 -0.06 -0.08
C TYR A 421 -17.17 1.24 0.32
N ASN A 422 -15.86 1.17 0.60
CA ASN A 422 -15.05 2.30 1.07
C ASN A 422 -15.64 3.00 2.31
N GLY A 423 -16.33 2.23 3.17
CA GLY A 423 -16.93 2.74 4.41
C GLY A 423 -18.31 3.38 4.25
N PHE A 424 -18.93 3.35 3.07
CA PHE A 424 -20.33 3.79 2.91
C PHE A 424 -21.33 2.73 3.38
N CYS A 425 -22.49 3.19 3.87
CA CYS A 425 -23.58 2.32 4.30
C CYS A 425 -24.28 1.66 3.10
N GLY A 426 -24.02 0.37 2.86
CA GLY A 426 -24.65 -0.38 1.77
C GLY A 426 -26.17 -0.48 1.86
N TYR A 427 -26.73 -0.53 3.07
CA TYR A 427 -28.17 -0.56 3.30
C TYR A 427 -28.86 0.72 2.80
N THR A 428 -28.33 1.89 3.16
CA THR A 428 -28.90 3.19 2.77
C THR A 428 -28.83 3.38 1.26
N LEU A 429 -27.73 2.97 0.64
CA LEU A 429 -27.57 3.00 -0.82
C LEU A 429 -28.71 2.23 -1.53
N VAL A 430 -29.07 1.07 -1.00
CA VAL A 430 -30.16 0.24 -1.55
C VAL A 430 -31.52 0.87 -1.28
N ASN A 431 -31.87 1.11 -0.01
CA ASN A 431 -33.22 1.46 0.42
C ASN A 431 -33.61 2.92 0.11
N SER A 432 -32.64 3.84 0.08
CA SER A 432 -32.87 5.29 -0.17
C SER A 432 -32.53 5.67 -1.61
N ASP A 433 -32.89 4.78 -2.54
CA ASP A 433 -32.71 4.89 -3.99
C ASP A 433 -31.37 5.45 -4.50
N GLY A 434 -30.23 5.18 -3.84
CA GLY A 434 -28.90 5.64 -4.31
C GLY A 434 -28.23 6.66 -3.40
N LEU A 435 -28.85 7.05 -2.29
CA LEU A 435 -28.24 7.94 -1.32
C LEU A 435 -26.99 7.32 -0.67
N LEU A 436 -25.85 8.01 -0.76
CA LEU A 436 -24.61 7.63 -0.09
C LEU A 436 -24.48 8.33 1.25
N LEU A 437 -24.51 7.56 2.34
CA LEU A 437 -24.17 8.03 3.69
C LEU A 437 -22.93 7.31 4.22
N PRO A 438 -22.05 8.02 4.95
CA PRO A 438 -20.91 7.40 5.61
C PRO A 438 -21.40 6.41 6.67
N GLY A 439 -20.75 5.25 6.75
CA GLY A 439 -20.97 4.26 7.79
C GLY A 439 -20.14 4.58 9.01
N ASN A 440 -20.75 4.47 10.20
CA ASN A 440 -20.09 4.68 11.47
C ASN A 440 -19.66 3.35 12.09
N PRO A 441 -18.34 3.07 12.19
CA PRO A 441 -17.85 1.87 12.85
C PRO A 441 -18.28 1.76 14.32
N HIS A 442 -18.50 2.89 15.01
CA HIS A 442 -18.88 2.92 16.43
C HIS A 442 -20.24 2.28 16.74
N ILE A 443 -21.13 2.15 15.75
CA ILE A 443 -22.39 1.41 15.88
C ILE A 443 -22.14 -0.10 16.07
N GLY A 444 -21.09 -0.60 15.42
CA GLY A 444 -20.77 -2.02 15.27
C GLY A 444 -20.49 -2.36 13.81
N VAL A 445 -19.40 -3.09 13.56
CA VAL A 445 -19.00 -3.53 12.22
C VAL A 445 -19.45 -4.97 12.03
N LEU A 446 -20.27 -5.23 11.01
CA LEU A 446 -20.73 -6.58 10.67
C LEU A 446 -19.65 -7.29 9.86
N LYS A 447 -19.26 -8.49 10.28
CA LYS A 447 -18.38 -9.37 9.50
C LYS A 447 -19.22 -10.44 8.80
N HIS A 448 -19.17 -10.46 7.48
CA HIS A 448 -19.90 -11.43 6.65
C HIS A 448 -19.06 -11.80 5.42
N GLU A 449 -18.91 -13.10 5.15
CA GLU A 449 -18.07 -13.64 4.07
C GLU A 449 -16.63 -13.05 4.02
N GLY A 450 -16.04 -12.78 5.19
CA GLY A 450 -14.69 -12.20 5.28
C GLY A 450 -14.61 -10.71 4.94
N LYS A 451 -15.74 -10.05 4.67
CA LYS A 451 -15.86 -8.60 4.45
C LYS A 451 -16.40 -7.91 5.70
N LEU A 452 -16.03 -6.64 5.87
CA LEU A 452 -16.43 -5.80 7.00
C LEU A 452 -17.38 -4.70 6.53
N TYR A 453 -18.56 -4.58 7.13
CA TYR A 453 -19.59 -3.62 6.73
C TYR A 453 -19.85 -2.62 7.86
N ALA A 454 -19.94 -1.33 7.52
CA ALA A 454 -20.32 -0.25 8.42
C ALA A 454 -21.66 0.36 8.00
N PHE A 455 -22.38 0.97 8.94
CA PHE A 455 -23.76 1.41 8.76
C PHE A 455 -23.98 2.84 9.24
N SER A 456 -24.96 3.54 8.68
CA SER A 456 -25.28 4.93 9.04
C SER A 456 -26.12 5.05 10.31
N SER A 457 -26.85 3.99 10.69
CA SER A 457 -27.71 3.94 11.88
C SER A 457 -27.83 2.51 12.41
N LYS A 458 -28.29 2.35 13.65
CA LYS A 458 -28.55 1.02 14.23
C LYS A 458 -29.62 0.25 13.46
N GLU A 459 -30.67 0.94 12.99
CA GLU A 459 -31.73 0.33 12.19
C GLU A 459 -31.20 -0.24 10.86
N ALA A 460 -30.34 0.52 10.17
CA ALA A 460 -29.71 0.08 8.94
C ALA A 460 -28.86 -1.18 9.15
N ALA A 461 -28.16 -1.25 10.28
CA ALA A 461 -27.34 -2.39 10.63
C ALA A 461 -28.17 -3.66 10.89
N LEU A 462 -29.25 -3.55 11.68
CA LEU A 462 -30.14 -4.68 11.99
C LEU A 462 -30.86 -5.21 10.74
N ASN A 463 -31.35 -4.29 9.88
CA ASN A 463 -32.02 -4.67 8.65
C ASN A 463 -31.05 -5.34 7.67
N PHE A 464 -29.84 -4.78 7.50
CA PHE A 464 -28.82 -5.41 6.66
C PHE A 464 -28.42 -6.80 7.18
N ALA A 465 -28.25 -6.95 8.49
CA ALA A 465 -27.87 -8.22 9.11
C ALA A 465 -28.91 -9.34 8.96
N SER A 466 -30.18 -8.96 8.73
CA SER A 466 -31.27 -9.92 8.46
C SER A 466 -31.07 -10.65 7.12
N SER A 467 -30.52 -9.99 6.11
CA SER A 467 -30.31 -10.57 4.77
C SER A 467 -29.11 -9.94 4.03
N PRO A 468 -27.86 -10.15 4.52
CA PRO A 468 -26.68 -9.46 4.00
C PRO A 468 -26.38 -9.79 2.54
N ASP A 469 -26.59 -11.05 2.13
CA ASP A 469 -26.36 -11.49 0.75
C ASP A 469 -27.30 -10.81 -0.24
N ALA A 470 -28.57 -10.63 0.14
CA ALA A 470 -29.56 -9.97 -0.69
C ALA A 470 -29.19 -8.49 -0.90
N PHE A 471 -28.84 -7.77 0.18
CA PHE A 471 -28.41 -6.39 0.07
C PHE A 471 -27.08 -6.25 -0.70
N ALA A 472 -26.12 -7.16 -0.49
CA ALA A 472 -24.88 -7.15 -1.26
C ALA A 472 -25.13 -7.36 -2.77
N ALA A 473 -26.03 -8.27 -3.15
CA ALA A 473 -26.44 -8.44 -4.53
C ALA A 473 -27.14 -7.20 -5.10
N GLU A 474 -28.01 -6.56 -4.31
CA GLU A 474 -28.73 -5.37 -4.74
C GLU A 474 -27.83 -4.14 -4.91
N VAL A 475 -26.78 -4.00 -4.10
CA VAL A 475 -25.72 -2.99 -4.31
C VAL A 475 -25.04 -3.19 -5.67
N VAL A 476 -24.76 -4.45 -6.05
CA VAL A 476 -24.17 -4.77 -7.37
C VAL A 476 -25.15 -4.44 -8.50
N GLU A 477 -26.43 -4.78 -8.36
CA GLU A 477 -27.45 -4.41 -9.35
C GLU A 477 -27.58 -2.89 -9.52
N LYS A 478 -27.42 -2.14 -8.43
CA LYS A 478 -27.43 -0.67 -8.48
C LYS A 478 -26.20 -0.12 -9.19
N ALA A 479 -25.03 -0.68 -8.93
CA ALA A 479 -23.80 -0.31 -9.63
C ALA A 479 -23.83 -0.65 -11.14
N LYS A 480 -24.60 -1.65 -11.56
CA LYS A 480 -24.83 -1.93 -13.00
C LYS A 480 -25.65 -0.82 -13.68
N ARG A 481 -26.62 -0.23 -12.98
CA ARG A 481 -27.43 0.91 -13.48
C ARG A 481 -26.66 2.24 -13.40
N SER A 482 -25.82 2.39 -12.39
CA SER A 482 -25.01 3.57 -12.13
C SER A 482 -23.53 3.18 -12.13
N PRO A 483 -22.88 3.12 -13.30
CA PRO A 483 -21.50 2.63 -13.43
C PRO A 483 -20.46 3.48 -12.69
N GLU A 484 -20.82 4.70 -12.28
CA GLU A 484 -19.99 5.59 -11.46
C GLU A 484 -19.72 4.97 -10.08
N LEU A 485 -20.63 4.14 -9.58
CA LEU A 485 -20.51 3.49 -8.28
C LEU A 485 -19.46 2.37 -8.26
N VAL A 486 -19.09 1.81 -9.42
CA VAL A 486 -18.21 0.63 -9.51
C VAL A 486 -16.85 0.91 -8.85
N HIS A 487 -16.22 2.02 -9.20
CA HIS A 487 -14.95 2.39 -8.59
C HIS A 487 -15.14 3.01 -7.20
N LEU A 488 -16.17 3.84 -7.02
CA LEU A 488 -16.44 4.53 -5.76
C LEU A 488 -16.67 3.57 -4.58
N LEU A 489 -17.30 2.41 -4.83
CA LEU A 489 -17.58 1.38 -3.83
C LEU A 489 -16.59 0.21 -3.89
N ASN A 490 -15.51 0.33 -4.67
CA ASN A 490 -14.49 -0.70 -4.87
C ASN A 490 -15.05 -2.08 -5.25
N LEU A 491 -15.94 -2.12 -6.26
CA LEU A 491 -16.64 -3.34 -6.70
C LEU A 491 -15.89 -4.12 -7.80
N HIS A 492 -14.64 -3.76 -8.10
CA HIS A 492 -13.86 -4.33 -9.23
C HIS A 492 -13.72 -5.86 -9.14
N GLN A 493 -13.61 -6.43 -7.94
CA GLN A 493 -13.53 -7.89 -7.77
C GLN A 493 -14.84 -8.59 -8.14
N GLN A 494 -15.97 -7.96 -7.83
CA GLN A 494 -17.31 -8.48 -8.13
C GLN A 494 -17.74 -8.16 -9.58
N LEU A 495 -17.12 -7.15 -10.19
CA LEU A 495 -17.39 -6.63 -11.54
C LEU A 495 -16.13 -6.68 -12.43
N SER A 496 -15.33 -7.75 -12.29
CA SER A 496 -14.02 -7.94 -12.93
C SER A 496 -14.04 -7.90 -14.46
N TRP A 497 -15.22 -8.04 -15.04
CA TRP A 497 -15.53 -8.04 -16.47
C TRP A 497 -15.78 -6.63 -17.03
N ILE A 498 -16.12 -5.65 -16.17
CA ILE A 498 -16.33 -4.24 -16.54
C ILE A 498 -14.99 -3.52 -16.72
N SER A 499 -14.02 -3.84 -15.86
CA SER A 499 -12.72 -3.20 -15.90
C SER A 499 -12.02 -3.50 -17.25
N PRO A 500 -11.58 -2.48 -18.01
CA PRO A 500 -10.70 -2.70 -19.16
C PRO A 500 -9.30 -3.17 -18.75
N PHE A 501 -9.01 -3.27 -17.44
CA PHE A 501 -7.69 -3.60 -16.89
C PHE A 501 -7.64 -4.94 -16.14
N SER A 502 -8.49 -5.91 -16.49
CA SER A 502 -8.51 -7.25 -15.86
C SER A 502 -7.16 -7.98 -15.87
N GLU A 503 -6.19 -7.55 -16.70
CA GLU A 503 -4.84 -8.09 -16.74
C GLU A 503 -3.81 -7.36 -15.86
N VAL A 504 -4.09 -6.13 -15.42
CA VAL A 504 -3.14 -5.38 -14.59
C VAL A 504 -3.42 -5.69 -13.12
N LYS A 505 -2.77 -6.73 -12.62
CA LYS A 505 -2.60 -7.02 -11.18
C LYS A 505 -2.11 -5.76 -10.44
N ARG A 506 -3.02 -4.90 -9.99
CA ARG A 506 -2.72 -3.75 -9.11
C ARG A 506 -3.33 -3.91 -7.72
N GLU A 507 -3.88 -5.07 -7.40
CA GLU A 507 -4.58 -5.32 -6.13
C GLU A 507 -3.67 -5.55 -4.92
N GLU A 508 -2.35 -5.65 -5.06
CA GLU A 508 -1.49 -5.94 -3.90
C GLU A 508 -0.98 -4.71 -3.13
N VAL A 509 -1.15 -3.48 -3.63
CA VAL A 509 -0.55 -2.30 -2.97
C VAL A 509 -1.48 -1.65 -1.93
N LEU A 510 -2.80 -1.86 -2.00
CA LEU A 510 -3.75 -1.20 -1.10
C LEU A 510 -4.17 -2.04 0.12
N LEU A 511 -3.94 -3.36 0.12
CA LEU A 511 -4.51 -4.25 1.14
C LEU A 511 -3.53 -5.32 1.61
N THR A 512 -2.49 -4.93 2.35
CA THR A 512 -1.83 -5.84 3.30
C THR A 512 -1.21 -5.04 4.46
N LYS A 513 -2.06 -4.36 5.23
CA LYS A 513 -1.76 -4.18 6.66
C LYS A 513 -2.41 -5.34 7.40
N THR A 514 -1.60 -6.28 7.87
CA THR A 514 -2.03 -7.26 8.87
C THR A 514 -2.34 -6.50 10.15
N PHE A 515 -3.62 -6.34 10.48
CA PHE A 515 -4.03 -5.78 11.76
C PHE A 515 -3.90 -6.86 12.83
N LYS A 516 -3.12 -6.58 13.88
CA LYS A 516 -3.15 -7.37 15.10
C LYS A 516 -4.39 -6.94 15.88
N CYS A 517 -5.39 -7.81 15.99
CA CYS A 517 -6.45 -7.68 16.98
C CYS A 517 -6.16 -8.66 18.12
N ASP A 518 -6.31 -8.17 19.35
CA ASP A 518 -6.32 -9.04 20.52
C ASP A 518 -7.66 -9.77 20.56
N SER A 519 -7.61 -11.10 20.48
CA SER A 519 -8.75 -11.98 20.71
C SER A 519 -8.63 -12.54 22.12
N GLY A 520 -9.46 -12.05 23.04
CA GLY A 520 -9.56 -12.60 24.39
C GLY A 520 -10.45 -13.84 24.38
N THR A 521 -9.87 -15.02 24.53
CA THR A 521 -10.64 -16.22 24.90
C THR A 521 -10.44 -16.43 26.39
N GLN A 522 -11.52 -16.32 27.19
CA GLN A 522 -11.47 -16.68 28.60
C GLN A 522 -11.32 -18.21 28.68
N THR A 523 -10.11 -18.67 28.91
CA THR A 523 -9.87 -20.09 29.22
C THR A 523 -10.53 -20.42 30.54
N ASP A 524 -11.31 -21.51 30.56
CA ASP A 524 -11.85 -22.07 31.79
C ASP A 524 -10.72 -22.22 32.82
N THR A 525 -10.92 -21.69 34.03
CA THR A 525 -9.95 -21.80 35.13
C THR A 525 -9.75 -23.26 35.56
N HIS A 526 -10.67 -24.14 35.19
CA HIS A 526 -10.64 -25.58 35.45
C HIS A 526 -11.19 -26.35 34.24
N PRO A 527 -10.38 -26.62 33.20
CA PRO A 527 -10.77 -27.55 32.16
C PRO A 527 -11.06 -28.90 32.79
N THR A 528 -12.31 -29.33 32.77
CA THR A 528 -12.67 -30.70 33.14
C THR A 528 -12.32 -31.57 31.95
N GLU A 529 -11.24 -32.34 32.06
CA GLU A 529 -10.79 -33.24 31.00
C GLU A 529 -11.87 -34.32 30.76
N THR A 530 -12.70 -34.13 29.74
CA THR A 530 -13.80 -35.05 29.40
C THR A 530 -13.32 -36.31 28.70
N ASN A 531 -12.04 -36.38 28.29
CA ASN A 531 -11.50 -37.50 27.54
C ASN A 531 -10.02 -37.77 27.86
N ILE A 532 -9.74 -38.32 29.04
CA ILE A 532 -8.42 -38.82 29.39
C ILE A 532 -8.24 -40.20 28.76
N ASP A 533 -7.59 -40.25 27.61
CA ASP A 533 -7.13 -41.52 27.05
C ASP A 533 -5.94 -42.03 27.88
N LYS A 534 -6.21 -42.93 28.82
CA LYS A 534 -5.19 -43.60 29.65
C LYS A 534 -4.23 -44.48 28.83
N SER A 535 -4.55 -44.75 27.56
CA SER A 535 -3.71 -45.52 26.65
C SER A 535 -2.84 -44.65 25.74
N TYR A 536 -3.04 -43.33 25.77
CA TYR A 536 -2.25 -42.38 24.99
C TYR A 536 -0.79 -42.35 25.46
N GLU A 537 0.13 -42.59 24.53
CA GLU A 537 1.55 -42.39 24.73
C GLU A 537 2.07 -41.43 23.67
N TRP A 538 2.63 -40.30 24.11
CA TRP A 538 3.22 -39.29 23.23
C TRP A 538 4.58 -39.74 22.65
N ASN A 539 5.21 -40.74 23.27
CA ASN A 539 6.55 -41.20 22.92
C ASN A 539 6.50 -42.27 21.80
N GLU A 540 6.94 -41.89 20.60
CA GLU A 540 6.99 -42.78 19.43
C GLU A 540 7.79 -44.08 19.68
N TRP A 541 8.84 -44.05 20.51
CA TRP A 541 9.64 -45.23 20.83
C TRP A 541 8.91 -46.23 21.74
N GLU A 542 7.99 -45.73 22.55
CA GLU A 542 7.17 -46.55 23.43
C GLU A 542 6.04 -47.24 22.64
N LEU A 543 5.42 -46.50 21.72
CA LEU A 543 4.49 -47.05 20.72
C LEU A 543 5.15 -48.15 19.87
N ARG A 544 6.37 -47.93 19.38
CA ARG A 544 7.14 -48.96 18.65
C ARG A 544 7.43 -50.19 19.50
N ARG A 545 7.81 -50.03 20.77
CA ARG A 545 8.02 -51.16 21.70
C ARG A 545 6.73 -51.94 21.94
N LYS A 546 5.59 -51.26 22.12
CA LYS A 546 4.28 -51.91 22.28
C LYS A 546 3.87 -52.67 21.02
N ALA A 547 4.06 -52.09 19.84
CA ALA A 547 3.79 -52.76 18.57
C ALA A 547 4.65 -54.02 18.40
N LEU A 548 5.96 -53.93 18.69
CA LEU A 548 6.87 -55.10 18.67
C LEU A 548 6.47 -56.17 19.69
N LYS A 549 6.00 -55.77 20.88
CA LYS A 549 5.48 -56.70 21.90
C LYS A 549 4.24 -57.43 21.40
N LEU A 550 3.30 -56.76 20.74
CA LEU A 550 2.11 -57.38 20.15
C LEU A 550 2.44 -58.33 19.00
N VAL A 551 3.39 -57.96 18.14
CA VAL A 551 3.89 -58.85 17.07
C VAL A 551 4.55 -60.09 17.67
N ASN A 552 5.38 -59.92 18.70
CA ASN A 552 5.98 -61.03 19.43
C ASN A 552 4.95 -61.91 20.15
N LEU A 553 3.81 -61.36 20.57
CA LEU A 553 2.72 -62.16 21.13
C LEU A 553 2.00 -62.98 20.05
N ARG A 554 1.87 -62.47 18.81
CA ARG A 554 1.31 -63.24 17.68
C ARG A 554 2.20 -64.40 17.25
N THR A 555 3.53 -64.26 17.36
CA THR A 555 4.48 -65.31 16.96
C THR A 555 4.74 -66.33 18.06
N LYS A 556 4.32 -66.06 19.31
CA LYS A 556 4.41 -67.01 20.42
C LYS A 556 3.23 -67.98 20.37
N ALA A 557 3.51 -69.25 20.12
CA ALA A 557 2.53 -70.32 20.29
C ALA A 557 2.19 -70.50 21.79
N THR A 558 0.95 -70.20 22.18
CA THR A 558 0.46 -70.44 23.54
C THR A 558 0.32 -71.95 23.78
N HIS A 559 1.12 -72.51 24.69
CA HIS A 559 1.09 -73.95 24.99
C HIS A 559 0.00 -74.38 26.00
N SER A 560 -0.84 -73.45 26.46
CA SER A 560 -2.05 -73.76 27.24
C SER A 560 -3.00 -72.58 27.25
N CYS A 561 -4.24 -72.76 26.83
CA CYS A 561 -5.31 -71.77 26.99
C CYS A 561 -6.11 -72.12 28.24
N GLN A 562 -5.89 -71.37 29.32
CA GLN A 562 -6.77 -71.39 30.48
C GLN A 562 -7.97 -70.49 30.17
N THR A 563 -9.13 -71.07 29.83
CA THR A 563 -10.38 -70.32 29.59
C THR A 563 -11.05 -69.92 30.91
N ASP A 564 -11.87 -68.87 30.92
CA ASP A 564 -12.67 -68.38 32.07
C ASP A 564 -13.42 -69.48 32.85
N LYS A 565 -13.78 -70.60 32.19
CA LYS A 565 -14.41 -71.76 32.83
C LYS A 565 -13.52 -72.54 33.80
N SER A 566 -12.21 -72.30 33.81
CA SER A 566 -11.26 -72.97 34.70
C SER A 566 -10.83 -72.11 35.88
N HIS A 567 -11.30 -70.86 35.93
CA HIS A 567 -11.00 -69.89 36.96
C HIS A 567 -11.91 -70.09 38.18
N MET A 568 -12.07 -71.31 38.71
CA MET A 568 -12.64 -71.61 40.06
C MET A 568 -12.53 -73.10 40.48
N ARG A 569 -11.47 -73.83 40.09
CA ARG A 569 -11.11 -75.05 40.84
C ARG A 569 -10.22 -74.67 42.02
N ARG A 570 -10.85 -74.50 43.18
CA ARG A 570 -10.18 -74.38 44.48
C ARG A 570 -9.67 -75.74 44.92
N GLU A 571 -8.36 -75.90 45.08
CA GLU A 571 -7.80 -76.79 46.10
C GLU A 571 -7.31 -75.91 47.24
N ASN A 572 -8.00 -76.00 48.37
CA ASN A 572 -7.58 -75.41 49.63
C ASN A 572 -6.48 -76.28 50.23
N VAL A 573 -5.26 -75.77 50.32
CA VAL A 573 -4.38 -76.08 51.46
C VAL A 573 -3.72 -74.79 51.93
N THR A 574 -4.03 -74.45 53.16
CA THR A 574 -3.59 -73.28 53.91
C THR A 574 -2.09 -73.37 54.20
N GLN A 575 -1.31 -72.37 53.78
CA GLN A 575 -0.03 -72.04 54.41
C GLN A 575 0.04 -70.55 54.65
N THR A 576 -0.03 -70.18 55.92
CA THR A 576 0.19 -68.85 56.45
C THR A 576 1.67 -68.47 56.30
N TRP A 577 1.94 -67.36 55.60
CA TRP A 577 3.20 -66.63 55.73
C TRP A 577 2.88 -65.26 56.33
N LEU A 578 3.44 -64.98 57.51
CA LEU A 578 3.36 -63.68 58.16
C LEU A 578 4.12 -62.64 57.33
N GLN A 579 3.60 -61.42 57.26
CA GLN A 579 4.24 -60.31 56.55
C GLN A 579 5.58 -59.96 57.23
N LYS A 580 6.63 -59.83 56.42
CA LYS A 580 7.91 -59.27 56.83
C LYS A 580 7.80 -57.74 56.91
N ASP A 581 8.35 -57.17 57.97
CA ASP A 581 8.57 -55.73 58.08
C ASP A 581 9.57 -55.27 57.01
N ALA A 582 9.09 -54.47 56.05
CA ALA A 582 9.92 -53.80 55.06
C ALA A 582 10.06 -52.32 55.44
N ALA A 583 11.22 -51.95 55.96
CA ALA A 583 11.57 -50.56 56.19
C ALA A 583 11.66 -49.80 54.86
N CYS A 584 10.93 -48.69 54.75
CA CYS A 584 11.00 -47.78 53.60
C CYS A 584 12.23 -46.86 53.76
N GLN A 585 13.18 -46.94 52.83
CA GLN A 585 14.28 -45.98 52.70
C GLN A 585 13.84 -44.90 51.71
N SER A 586 13.68 -43.66 52.17
CA SER A 586 13.39 -42.52 51.29
C SER A 586 14.61 -42.18 50.44
N LYS A 587 14.37 -41.90 49.15
CA LYS A 587 15.41 -41.51 48.19
C LYS A 587 15.88 -40.09 48.54
N LYS A 588 17.17 -39.91 48.81
CA LYS A 588 17.82 -38.60 48.91
C LYS A 588 18.37 -38.26 47.52
N ASP A 589 17.80 -37.28 46.84
CA ASP A 589 18.38 -36.75 45.60
C ASP A 589 19.59 -35.88 45.96
N SER A 590 20.78 -36.37 45.64
CA SER A 590 22.03 -35.61 45.67
C SER A 590 22.45 -35.29 44.24
N GLY A 591 22.32 -34.03 43.84
CA GLY A 591 22.88 -33.55 42.57
C GLY A 591 24.40 -33.51 42.65
N SER A 592 25.08 -34.12 41.68
CA SER A 592 26.53 -34.01 41.52
C SER A 592 26.82 -32.85 40.58
N SER A 593 27.30 -31.71 41.11
CA SER A 593 27.78 -30.61 40.27
C SER A 593 29.17 -30.97 39.74
N ALA A 594 29.24 -31.50 38.52
CA ALA A 594 30.52 -31.80 37.89
C ALA A 594 31.15 -30.50 37.37
N ALA A 595 32.38 -30.19 37.80
CA ALA A 595 33.10 -29.01 37.35
C ALA A 595 33.37 -29.06 35.83
N THR A 596 33.03 -27.98 35.13
CA THR A 596 33.32 -27.81 33.70
C THR A 596 34.80 -27.53 33.49
N PRO A 597 35.50 -28.34 32.67
CA PRO A 597 36.94 -28.18 32.53
C PRO A 597 37.29 -26.97 31.65
N HIS A 598 38.08 -26.04 32.19
CA HIS A 598 38.63 -24.90 31.44
C HIS A 598 40.14 -25.11 31.25
N ILE A 599 40.61 -25.08 30.01
CA ILE A 599 42.01 -25.32 29.67
C ILE A 599 42.53 -24.12 28.90
N TYR A 600 43.64 -23.56 29.36
CA TYR A 600 44.36 -22.49 28.69
C TYR A 600 45.64 -23.05 28.05
N LEU A 601 45.84 -22.75 26.78
CA LEU A 601 47.02 -23.14 26.00
C LEU A 601 47.83 -21.90 25.69
N ALA A 602 49.06 -21.84 26.18
CA ALA A 602 49.99 -20.74 25.94
C ALA A 602 51.12 -21.17 25.00
N GLY A 603 51.67 -20.20 24.25
CA GLY A 603 52.82 -20.42 23.35
C GLY A 603 52.48 -20.62 21.86
N LEU A 604 51.24 -20.34 21.44
CA LEU A 604 50.78 -20.55 20.06
C LEU A 604 51.10 -19.41 19.07
N THR A 605 51.78 -18.35 19.52
CA THR A 605 52.12 -17.20 18.67
C THR A 605 53.61 -16.84 18.75
N GLY A 606 54.30 -16.94 17.61
CA GLY A 606 55.45 -16.10 17.29
C GLY A 606 56.86 -16.71 17.25
N GLN A 607 57.12 -17.94 17.70
CA GLN A 607 58.46 -18.57 17.61
C GLN A 607 58.38 -20.03 17.14
N ARG A 608 59.29 -20.43 16.24
CA ARG A 608 59.25 -21.71 15.48
C ARG A 608 59.50 -22.98 16.33
N GLU A 609 59.88 -22.86 17.61
CA GLU A 609 60.16 -24.00 18.50
C GLU A 609 59.62 -23.81 19.94
N ALA A 610 58.53 -23.06 20.12
CA ALA A 610 57.94 -22.88 21.45
C ALA A 610 57.20 -24.14 21.92
N GLN A 611 57.55 -24.67 23.11
CA GLN A 611 56.81 -25.74 23.77
C GLN A 611 55.42 -25.25 24.18
N VAL A 612 54.38 -25.94 23.71
CA VAL A 612 52.99 -25.66 24.11
C VAL A 612 52.80 -26.12 25.55
N VAL A 613 52.53 -25.15 26.44
CA VAL A 613 52.22 -25.44 27.85
C VAL A 613 50.71 -25.43 28.02
N LYS A 614 50.16 -26.56 28.45
CA LYS A 614 48.74 -26.76 28.74
C LYS A 614 48.51 -26.57 30.23
N VAL A 615 47.78 -25.52 30.59
CA VAL A 615 47.43 -25.22 31.99
C VAL A 615 45.94 -25.46 32.20
N ASN A 616 45.60 -26.26 33.20
CA ASN A 616 44.22 -26.54 33.59
C ASN A 616 43.75 -25.46 34.58
N LEU A 617 42.71 -24.71 34.22
CA LEU A 617 42.10 -23.62 34.99
C LEU A 617 40.72 -24.00 35.56
N SER A 618 40.38 -25.30 35.56
CA SER A 618 39.11 -25.78 36.10
C SER A 618 39.00 -25.43 37.58
N LYS A 619 37.98 -24.66 37.96
CA LYS A 619 37.71 -24.34 39.36
C LYS A 619 36.99 -25.54 40.01
N PRO A 620 37.34 -25.94 41.24
CA PRO A 620 36.56 -26.92 41.97
C PRO A 620 35.15 -26.36 42.25
N PRO A 621 34.11 -27.21 42.29
CA PRO A 621 32.76 -26.76 42.63
C PRO A 621 32.77 -26.20 44.06
N TYR A 622 32.10 -25.06 44.27
CA TYR A 622 31.95 -24.46 45.59
C TYR A 622 31.30 -25.47 46.55
N GLU A 623 31.96 -25.76 47.67
CA GLU A 623 31.30 -26.33 48.84
C GLU A 623 30.57 -25.16 49.54
N GLU A 624 29.25 -25.29 49.72
CA GLU A 624 28.49 -24.42 50.63
C GLU A 624 28.81 -24.71 52.09
#